data_AF-A0AB38F5H8-F1
#
_entry.id   AF-A0AB38F5H8-F1
#
_cell.length_a   1.000
_cell.length_b   1.000
_cell.length_c   1.000
_cell.angle_alpha   90.00
_cell.angle_beta   90.00
_cell.angle_gamma   90.00
#
_symmetry.space_group_name_H-M   'P 1'
#
loop_
_entity.id
_entity.type
_entity.pdbx_description
1 polymer ?
#
loop_
_entity_poly.entity_id
_entity_poly.type
_entity_poly.pdbx_seq_one_letter_code
_entity_poly.pdbx_strand_id
1 'polypeptide(L)'
;MADLCSPTFDQLSTALGFSCAEAGGLVEVRNPLALENWTLPVLELTIVVGSVLALVFAILRWRRNGDPTTMVLWFGATAYLFVIEPPLYFPAAFGIEEHVDTMFAHNVFTVDFLWGRLPLYIIAIYPLMATLAFELVRMLGVFRKHGVLAGAVCVGFVHHAFYEIFDQLGPQLRWWEWSTTNPVNQPMFDSVPLPSVVVFAALWPMSLALCVQFFVGRYADRGRDFAGLELVWRTIVIGLLASAGTFILPIPATVLGMESTTVRGILYATELVVVVLVAIPILVRQWSRLRRGTSDIPTYSNDFVRVYSVVYLGVMGVLWVTALPSYFGAVDGVTSNGDPIGNLWYTLACFAIAILCVTATFTVPRGPADGRGPVSGEGAVPNAVR
;
A
#
# COMPACT_ATOMS: atom_id res chain seq x y z
N MET A 1 -29.10 9.14 -16.22
CA MET A 1 -28.10 9.44 -15.16
C MET A 1 -28.54 8.97 -13.77
N ALA A 2 -29.77 8.43 -13.60
CA ALA A 2 -30.19 7.77 -12.37
C ALA A 2 -29.51 6.40 -12.15
N ASP A 3 -29.07 5.73 -13.21
CA ASP A 3 -28.58 4.34 -13.12
C ASP A 3 -27.22 4.17 -12.41
N LEU A 4 -26.45 5.26 -12.24
CA LEU A 4 -25.13 5.22 -11.57
C LEU A 4 -25.16 5.67 -10.11
N CYS A 5 -26.30 6.16 -9.61
CA CYS A 5 -26.46 6.48 -8.20
C CYS A 5 -27.36 5.44 -7.52
N SER A 6 -26.74 4.33 -7.11
CA SER A 6 -27.42 3.35 -6.27
C SER A 6 -27.79 3.97 -4.92
N PRO A 7 -28.85 3.48 -4.23
CA PRO A 7 -29.26 4.00 -2.93
C PRO A 7 -28.12 4.05 -1.90
N THR A 8 -27.27 3.03 -1.88
CA THR A 8 -26.12 2.96 -0.97
C THR A 8 -25.05 4.00 -1.33
N PHE A 9 -24.79 4.25 -2.62
CA PHE A 9 -23.85 5.29 -3.03
C PHE A 9 -24.41 6.70 -2.75
N ASP A 10 -25.71 6.91 -2.91
CA ASP A 10 -26.37 8.18 -2.54
C ASP A 10 -26.18 8.47 -1.03
N GLN A 11 -26.41 7.46 -0.19
CA GLN A 11 -26.22 7.57 1.25
C GLN A 11 -24.77 7.92 1.61
N LEU A 12 -23.79 7.18 1.08
CA LEU A 12 -22.38 7.39 1.37
C LEU A 12 -21.88 8.74 0.85
N SER A 13 -22.25 9.13 -0.38
CA SER A 13 -21.85 10.43 -0.94
C SER A 13 -22.42 11.60 -0.14
N THR A 14 -23.69 11.51 0.28
CA THR A 14 -24.33 12.53 1.10
C THR A 14 -23.62 12.71 2.45
N ALA A 15 -23.24 11.61 3.09
CA ALA A 15 -22.49 11.66 4.36
C ALA A 15 -21.07 12.24 4.20
N LEU A 16 -20.46 12.08 3.02
CA LEU A 16 -19.19 12.70 2.65
C LEU A 16 -19.30 14.17 2.22
N GLY A 17 -20.52 14.70 2.06
CA GLY A 17 -20.76 16.12 1.74
C GLY A 17 -20.93 16.42 0.24
N PHE A 18 -21.16 15.42 -0.62
CA PHE A 18 -21.40 15.63 -2.05
C PHE A 18 -22.61 14.82 -2.56
N SER A 19 -23.13 15.18 -3.74
CA SER A 19 -24.22 14.44 -4.38
C SER A 19 -23.72 13.58 -5.53
N CYS A 20 -24.05 12.29 -5.51
CA CYS A 20 -23.84 11.38 -6.63
C CYS A 20 -24.56 11.83 -7.93
N ALA A 21 -25.64 12.62 -7.83
CA ALA A 21 -26.42 13.08 -8.98
C ALA A 21 -25.67 14.15 -9.78
N GLU A 22 -24.78 14.89 -9.11
CA GLU A 22 -23.97 15.96 -9.67
C GLU A 22 -22.48 15.57 -9.78
N ALA A 23 -22.13 14.37 -9.31
CA ALA A 23 -20.76 13.85 -9.31
C ALA A 23 -20.27 13.53 -10.74
N GLY A 24 -19.82 14.57 -11.43
CA GLY A 24 -18.83 14.49 -12.50
C GLY A 24 -19.14 13.66 -13.73
N GLY A 25 -18.08 13.48 -14.53
CA GLY A 25 -18.03 12.59 -15.69
C GLY A 25 -16.89 11.58 -15.57
N LEU A 26 -16.38 11.09 -16.70
CA LEU A 26 -15.24 10.16 -16.70
C LEU A 26 -13.97 10.75 -16.06
N VAL A 27 -13.79 12.07 -16.17
CA VAL A 27 -12.71 12.85 -15.55
C VAL A 27 -13.29 14.17 -15.08
N GLU A 28 -12.93 14.61 -13.87
CA GLU A 28 -13.30 15.91 -13.34
C GLU A 28 -12.13 16.56 -12.61
N VAL A 29 -12.04 17.88 -12.71
CA VAL A 29 -11.03 18.69 -12.02
C VAL A 29 -11.71 19.76 -11.19
N ARG A 30 -11.50 19.73 -9.87
CA ARG A 30 -12.03 20.67 -8.88
C ARG A 30 -10.96 21.65 -8.42
N ASN A 31 -11.38 22.75 -7.80
CA ASN A 31 -10.45 23.65 -7.13
C ASN A 31 -10.03 23.04 -5.77
N PRO A 32 -8.73 22.80 -5.50
CA PRO A 32 -8.27 22.19 -4.25
C PRO A 32 -8.62 23.01 -3.00
N LEU A 33 -8.85 24.32 -3.16
CA LEU A 33 -9.21 25.23 -2.05
C LEU A 33 -10.71 25.24 -1.74
N ALA A 34 -11.52 24.57 -2.55
CA ALA A 34 -12.97 24.49 -2.41
C ALA A 34 -13.46 23.06 -2.08
N LEU A 35 -12.54 22.17 -1.71
CA LEU A 35 -12.87 20.82 -1.26
C LEU A 35 -13.50 20.85 0.14
N GLU A 36 -14.23 19.80 0.49
CA GLU A 36 -15.04 19.68 1.72
C GLU A 36 -14.25 20.04 3.00
N ASN A 37 -12.98 19.67 3.04
CA ASN A 37 -12.09 20.07 4.12
C ASN A 37 -10.63 20.19 3.66
N TRP A 38 -9.83 20.91 4.45
CA TRP A 38 -8.44 21.22 4.12
C TRP A 38 -7.50 20.00 4.09
N THR A 39 -7.91 18.86 4.66
CA THR A 39 -7.05 17.66 4.71
C THR A 39 -7.06 16.90 3.39
N LEU A 40 -8.13 17.01 2.59
CA LEU A 40 -8.25 16.41 1.26
C LEU A 40 -7.10 16.83 0.31
N PRO A 41 -6.84 18.14 0.06
CA PRO A 41 -5.75 18.53 -0.82
C PRO A 41 -4.36 18.22 -0.23
N VAL A 42 -4.22 18.19 1.10
CA VAL A 42 -2.95 17.82 1.76
C VAL A 42 -2.64 16.34 1.54
N LEU A 43 -3.64 15.47 1.72
CA LEU A 43 -3.53 14.04 1.45
C LEU A 43 -3.21 13.79 -0.02
N GLU A 44 -4.01 14.35 -0.93
CA GLU A 44 -3.84 14.15 -2.37
C GLU A 44 -2.45 14.59 -2.84
N LEU A 45 -1.99 15.77 -2.42
CA LEU A 45 -0.65 16.25 -2.74
C LEU A 45 0.43 15.30 -2.22
N THR A 46 0.31 14.86 -0.97
CA THR A 46 1.29 13.96 -0.33
C THR A 46 1.35 12.60 -1.04
N ILE A 47 0.23 12.07 -1.51
CA ILE A 47 0.22 10.77 -2.17
C ILE A 47 0.64 10.88 -3.64
N VAL A 48 0.10 11.86 -4.38
CA VAL A 48 0.38 12.03 -5.81
C VAL A 48 1.84 12.41 -6.05
N VAL A 49 2.38 13.37 -5.30
CA VAL A 49 3.80 13.75 -5.41
C VAL A 49 4.70 12.56 -5.10
N GLY A 50 4.38 11.79 -4.05
CA GLY A 50 5.15 10.61 -3.67
C GLY A 50 5.16 9.56 -4.76
N SER A 51 4.00 9.28 -5.35
CA SER A 51 3.88 8.29 -6.42
C SER A 51 4.62 8.71 -7.69
N VAL A 52 4.56 9.99 -8.06
CA VAL A 52 5.33 10.54 -9.19
C VAL A 52 6.83 10.44 -8.93
N LEU A 53 7.28 10.81 -7.73
CA LEU A 53 8.69 10.69 -7.35
C LEU A 53 9.15 9.22 -7.31
N ALA A 54 8.29 8.29 -6.87
CA ALA A 54 8.55 6.86 -6.91
C ALA A 54 8.72 6.35 -8.34
N LEU A 55 7.87 6.82 -9.28
CA LEU A 55 8.00 6.51 -10.69
C LEU A 55 9.30 7.08 -11.29
N VAL A 56 9.62 8.34 -11.00
CA VAL A 56 10.87 8.97 -11.42
C VAL A 56 12.08 8.18 -10.89
N PHE A 57 12.06 7.79 -9.62
CA PHE A 57 13.06 6.92 -9.02
C PHE A 57 13.18 5.58 -9.77
N ALA A 58 12.06 4.91 -10.05
CA ALA A 58 12.05 3.65 -10.77
C ALA A 58 12.64 3.77 -12.19
N ILE A 59 12.33 4.88 -12.90
CA ILE A 59 12.86 5.17 -14.24
C ILE A 59 14.37 5.38 -14.16
N LEU A 60 14.83 6.22 -13.23
CA LEU A 60 16.25 6.53 -13.06
C LEU A 60 17.04 5.29 -12.66
N ARG A 61 16.50 4.47 -11.75
CA ARG A 61 17.11 3.22 -11.34
C ARG A 61 17.27 2.25 -12.50
N TRP A 62 16.22 2.03 -13.29
CA TRP A 62 16.32 1.15 -14.44
C TRP A 62 17.37 1.66 -15.44
N ARG A 63 17.36 2.96 -15.76
CA ARG A 63 18.30 3.55 -16.72
C ARG A 63 19.76 3.56 -16.24
N ARG A 64 20.01 3.76 -14.94
CA ARG A 64 21.37 3.89 -14.39
C ARG A 64 21.96 2.56 -13.92
N ASN A 65 21.10 1.65 -13.45
CA ASN A 65 21.52 0.42 -12.78
C ASN A 65 21.08 -0.86 -13.50
N GLY A 66 20.32 -0.76 -14.59
CA GLY A 66 19.78 -1.92 -15.28
C GLY A 66 18.75 -2.71 -14.47
N ASP A 67 18.22 -2.13 -13.38
CA ASP A 67 17.31 -2.82 -12.46
C ASP A 67 15.85 -2.35 -12.65
N PRO A 68 15.01 -3.12 -13.37
CA PRO A 68 13.62 -2.78 -13.63
C PRO A 68 12.67 -3.15 -12.48
N THR A 69 13.16 -3.68 -11.35
CA THR A 69 12.31 -4.24 -10.29
C THR A 69 11.29 -3.24 -9.76
N THR A 70 11.73 -2.02 -9.42
CA THR A 70 10.83 -0.98 -8.89
C THR A 70 9.87 -0.44 -9.97
N MET A 71 10.27 -0.49 -11.24
CA MET A 71 9.40 -0.12 -12.36
C MET A 71 8.22 -1.08 -12.49
N VAL A 72 8.53 -2.38 -12.48
CA VAL A 72 7.54 -3.43 -12.57
C VAL A 72 6.66 -3.48 -11.31
N LEU A 73 7.21 -3.15 -10.14
CA LEU A 73 6.45 -2.96 -8.91
C LEU A 73 5.40 -1.84 -9.06
N TRP A 74 5.83 -0.66 -9.54
CA TRP A 74 4.96 0.51 -9.70
C TRP A 74 3.81 0.20 -10.67
N PHE A 75 4.11 -0.28 -11.88
CA PHE A 75 3.08 -0.61 -12.85
C PHE A 75 2.26 -1.86 -12.49
N GLY A 76 2.86 -2.82 -11.78
CA GLY A 76 2.15 -3.99 -11.27
C GLY A 76 1.11 -3.64 -10.21
N ALA A 77 1.43 -2.69 -9.32
CA ALA A 77 0.47 -2.13 -8.36
C ALA A 77 -0.67 -1.36 -9.06
N THR A 78 -0.36 -0.60 -10.09
CA THR A 78 -1.37 0.10 -10.90
C THR A 78 -2.26 -0.89 -11.67
N ALA A 79 -1.68 -1.96 -12.24
CA ALA A 79 -2.43 -3.01 -12.91
C ALA A 79 -3.37 -3.75 -11.93
N TYR A 80 -2.89 -4.04 -10.71
CA TYR A 80 -3.71 -4.59 -9.63
C TYR A 80 -4.94 -3.71 -9.35
N LEU A 81 -4.74 -2.40 -9.17
CA LEU A 81 -5.82 -1.44 -8.92
C LEU A 81 -6.87 -1.51 -10.02
N PHE A 82 -6.48 -1.50 -11.29
CA PHE A 82 -7.43 -1.54 -12.40
C PHE A 82 -8.15 -2.89 -12.57
N VAL A 83 -7.67 -3.96 -11.92
CA VAL A 83 -8.39 -5.24 -11.86
C VAL A 83 -9.40 -5.25 -10.72
N ILE A 84 -9.07 -4.66 -9.57
CA ILE A 84 -9.87 -4.76 -8.35
C ILE A 84 -10.88 -3.62 -8.19
N GLU A 85 -10.49 -2.38 -8.43
CA GLU A 85 -11.34 -1.20 -8.12
C GLU A 85 -12.60 -1.08 -8.99
N PRO A 86 -12.55 -1.27 -10.33
CA PRO A 86 -13.76 -1.07 -11.14
C PRO A 86 -14.95 -1.98 -10.74
N PRO A 87 -14.75 -3.27 -10.44
CA PRO A 87 -15.81 -4.11 -9.86
C PRO A 87 -16.38 -3.60 -8.54
N LEU A 88 -15.54 -3.01 -7.67
CA LEU A 88 -15.97 -2.50 -6.37
C LEU A 88 -16.80 -1.21 -6.49
N TYR A 89 -16.49 -0.38 -7.50
CA TYR A 89 -17.21 0.87 -7.75
C TYR A 89 -18.49 0.69 -8.56
N PHE A 90 -18.55 -0.30 -9.45
CA PHE A 90 -19.68 -0.53 -10.34
C PHE A 90 -20.21 -1.96 -10.27
N PRO A 91 -20.58 -2.49 -9.10
CA PRO A 91 -20.97 -3.89 -8.96
C PRO A 91 -22.10 -4.31 -9.92
N ALA A 92 -23.05 -3.39 -10.17
CA ALA A 92 -24.11 -3.55 -11.18
C ALA A 92 -23.59 -3.81 -12.59
N ALA A 93 -22.60 -3.03 -13.03
CA ALA A 93 -22.00 -3.16 -14.37
C ALA A 93 -21.25 -4.47 -14.57
N PHE A 94 -20.82 -5.10 -13.47
CA PHE A 94 -20.15 -6.41 -13.46
C PHE A 94 -21.09 -7.56 -13.12
N GLY A 95 -22.39 -7.30 -12.92
CA GLY A 95 -23.39 -8.33 -12.61
C GLY A 95 -23.20 -8.99 -11.23
N ILE A 96 -22.53 -8.30 -10.29
CA ILE A 96 -22.27 -8.80 -8.94
C ILE A 96 -23.08 -8.08 -7.86
N GLU A 97 -24.01 -7.19 -8.24
CA GLU A 97 -24.84 -6.40 -7.32
C GLU A 97 -25.69 -7.23 -6.34
N GLU A 98 -26.14 -8.43 -6.75
CA GLU A 98 -26.86 -9.35 -5.86
C GLU A 98 -25.96 -9.93 -4.75
N HIS A 99 -24.64 -9.84 -4.90
CA HIS A 99 -23.64 -10.44 -4.01
C HIS A 99 -22.76 -9.39 -3.32
N VAL A 100 -22.56 -8.23 -3.93
CA VAL A 100 -21.70 -7.14 -3.47
C VAL A 100 -22.36 -5.81 -3.83
N ASP A 101 -22.93 -5.11 -2.85
CA ASP A 101 -23.33 -3.70 -3.02
C ASP A 101 -22.09 -2.79 -2.86
N THR A 102 -22.25 -1.49 -3.09
CA THR A 102 -21.23 -0.45 -2.94
C THR A 102 -20.53 -0.60 -1.57
N MET A 103 -19.26 -1.02 -1.58
CA MET A 103 -18.52 -1.32 -0.36
C MET A 103 -18.05 -0.06 0.37
N PHE A 104 -17.75 1.00 -0.37
CA PHE A 104 -17.32 2.29 0.15
C PHE A 104 -17.50 3.36 -0.92
N ALA A 105 -17.42 4.62 -0.51
CA ALA A 105 -17.30 5.76 -1.40
C ALA A 105 -16.12 6.61 -0.95
N HIS A 106 -15.33 7.12 -1.88
CA HIS A 106 -14.38 8.18 -1.59
C HIS A 106 -15.07 9.54 -1.65
N ASN A 107 -14.53 10.50 -0.90
CA ASN A 107 -14.87 11.90 -1.14
C ASN A 107 -14.31 12.34 -2.50
N VAL A 108 -14.75 13.49 -2.99
CA VAL A 108 -14.27 14.09 -4.22
C VAL A 108 -13.01 14.94 -3.95
N PHE A 109 -11.97 14.71 -4.73
CA PHE A 109 -10.67 15.38 -4.60
C PHE A 109 -10.46 16.37 -5.75
N THR A 110 -9.24 16.88 -5.89
CA THR A 110 -8.92 17.82 -6.98
C THR A 110 -9.07 17.15 -8.34
N VAL A 111 -8.61 15.90 -8.47
CA VAL A 111 -8.74 15.13 -9.71
C VAL A 111 -9.44 13.82 -9.42
N ASP A 112 -10.62 13.66 -10.02
CA ASP A 112 -11.42 12.44 -9.90
C ASP A 112 -11.70 11.81 -11.25
N PHE A 113 -11.84 10.50 -11.23
CA PHE A 113 -12.23 9.68 -12.37
C PHE A 113 -13.53 8.93 -12.05
N LEU A 114 -14.16 8.41 -13.10
CA LEU A 114 -15.28 7.47 -12.99
C LEU A 114 -16.46 8.02 -12.17
N TRP A 115 -16.95 9.22 -12.51
CA TRP A 115 -18.10 9.86 -11.86
C TRP A 115 -17.91 10.06 -10.35
N GLY A 116 -16.73 10.55 -9.96
CA GLY A 116 -16.40 10.85 -8.57
C GLY A 116 -16.11 9.62 -7.69
N ARG A 117 -15.86 8.45 -8.30
CA ARG A 117 -15.63 7.20 -7.55
C ARG A 117 -14.16 6.83 -7.41
N LEU A 118 -13.31 7.24 -8.34
CA LEU A 118 -11.87 6.93 -8.32
C LEU A 118 -11.04 8.21 -8.31
N PRO A 119 -10.72 8.75 -7.12
CA PRO A 119 -9.81 9.88 -6.99
C PRO A 119 -8.39 9.55 -7.46
N LEU A 120 -7.66 10.54 -8.00
CA LEU A 120 -6.28 10.35 -8.45
C LEU A 120 -5.35 9.89 -7.32
N TYR A 121 -5.57 10.34 -6.09
CA TYR A 121 -4.76 9.91 -4.96
C TYR A 121 -4.89 8.40 -4.69
N ILE A 122 -6.05 7.78 -4.97
CA ILE A 122 -6.23 6.32 -4.86
C ILE A 122 -5.42 5.62 -5.94
N ILE A 123 -5.45 6.08 -7.19
CA ILE A 123 -4.57 5.53 -8.23
C ILE A 123 -3.09 5.64 -7.80
N ALA A 124 -2.72 6.73 -7.15
CA ALA A 124 -1.35 7.00 -6.73
C ALA A 124 -0.91 6.27 -5.45
N ILE A 125 -1.81 5.97 -4.50
CA ILE A 125 -1.45 5.38 -3.20
C ILE A 125 -0.92 3.96 -3.34
N TYR A 126 -1.53 3.16 -4.23
CA TYR A 126 -1.14 1.77 -4.49
C TYR A 126 0.35 1.64 -4.85
N PRO A 127 0.83 2.28 -5.94
CA PRO A 127 2.24 2.19 -6.30
C PRO A 127 3.17 2.90 -5.31
N LEU A 128 2.73 3.98 -4.64
CA LEU A 128 3.53 4.66 -3.62
C LEU A 128 3.79 3.73 -2.42
N MET A 129 2.73 3.23 -1.78
CA MET A 129 2.85 2.41 -0.57
C MET A 129 3.55 1.08 -0.86
N ALA A 130 3.25 0.44 -1.99
CA ALA A 130 3.98 -0.74 -2.44
C ALA A 130 5.48 -0.43 -2.59
N THR A 131 5.84 0.71 -3.18
CA THR A 131 7.25 1.11 -3.34
C THR A 131 7.92 1.36 -2.01
N LEU A 132 7.31 2.13 -1.10
CA LEU A 132 7.89 2.42 0.22
C LEU A 132 8.15 1.12 1.00
N ALA A 133 7.13 0.27 1.12
CA ALA A 133 7.25 -0.98 1.87
C ALA A 133 8.28 -1.93 1.24
N PHE A 134 8.23 -2.12 -0.07
CA PHE A 134 9.15 -3.00 -0.79
C PHE A 134 10.61 -2.56 -0.65
N GLU A 135 10.87 -1.27 -0.84
CA GLU A 135 12.23 -0.73 -0.80
C GLU A 135 12.80 -0.65 0.62
N LEU A 136 11.97 -0.43 1.65
CA LEU A 136 12.39 -0.58 3.05
C LEU A 136 12.89 -2.00 3.33
N VAL A 137 12.12 -3.02 2.94
CA VAL A 137 12.51 -4.43 3.10
C VAL A 137 13.74 -4.78 2.24
N ARG A 138 13.82 -4.21 1.04
CA ARG A 138 14.95 -4.41 0.12
C ARG A 138 16.25 -3.81 0.66
N MET A 139 16.21 -2.61 1.25
CA MET A 139 17.37 -1.97 1.91
C MET A 139 17.90 -2.78 3.08
N LEU A 140 17.01 -3.48 3.81
CA LEU A 140 17.41 -4.41 4.87
C LEU A 140 17.91 -5.76 4.33
N GLY A 141 17.96 -5.94 3.00
CA GLY A 141 18.56 -7.10 2.34
C GLY A 141 17.79 -8.41 2.54
N VAL A 142 16.53 -8.34 2.98
CA VAL A 142 15.73 -9.53 3.33
C VAL A 142 15.55 -10.46 2.15
N PHE A 143 15.21 -9.93 0.95
CA PHE A 143 15.05 -10.74 -0.25
C PHE A 143 16.29 -11.56 -0.60
N ARG A 144 17.49 -10.98 -0.43
CA ARG A 144 18.75 -11.64 -0.75
C ARG A 144 19.15 -12.68 0.28
N LYS A 145 18.89 -12.41 1.57
CA LYS A 145 19.28 -13.35 2.63
C LYS A 145 18.26 -14.45 2.92
N HIS A 146 16.99 -14.08 2.99
CA HIS A 146 15.90 -14.96 3.41
C HIS A 146 15.04 -15.45 2.24
N GLY A 147 15.29 -14.95 1.03
CA GLY A 147 14.58 -15.35 -0.18
C GLY A 147 13.28 -14.58 -0.40
N VAL A 148 12.65 -14.91 -1.52
CA VAL A 148 11.51 -14.18 -2.07
C VAL A 148 10.29 -14.22 -1.15
N LEU A 149 9.91 -15.40 -0.64
CA LEU A 149 8.72 -15.56 0.19
C LEU A 149 8.82 -14.79 1.52
N ALA A 150 9.92 -14.96 2.23
CA ALA A 150 10.18 -14.24 3.47
C ALA A 150 10.19 -12.72 3.27
N GLY A 151 10.81 -12.25 2.18
CA GLY A 151 10.79 -10.84 1.82
C GLY A 151 9.38 -10.34 1.52
N ALA A 152 8.57 -11.11 0.79
CA ALA A 152 7.18 -10.75 0.50
C ALA A 152 6.32 -10.62 1.76
N VAL A 153 6.44 -11.56 2.71
CA VAL A 153 5.77 -11.47 4.02
C VAL A 153 6.20 -10.21 4.78
N CYS A 154 7.49 -9.89 4.76
CA CYS A 154 7.99 -8.65 5.36
C CYS A 154 7.44 -7.40 4.66
N VAL A 155 7.25 -7.42 3.33
CA VAL A 155 6.64 -6.30 2.60
C VAL A 155 5.18 -6.13 2.98
N GLY A 156 4.41 -7.22 3.08
CA GLY A 156 3.04 -7.16 3.58
C GLY A 156 2.95 -6.54 4.98
N PHE A 157 3.82 -6.97 5.89
CA PHE A 157 3.90 -6.42 7.25
C PHE A 157 4.28 -4.92 7.29
N VAL A 158 5.27 -4.49 6.51
CA VAL A 158 5.67 -3.08 6.47
C VAL A 158 4.60 -2.23 5.80
N HIS A 159 4.03 -2.68 4.68
CA HIS A 159 2.94 -2.00 3.99
C HIS A 159 1.76 -1.80 4.94
N HIS A 160 1.36 -2.86 5.63
CA HIS A 160 0.30 -2.84 6.64
C HIS A 160 0.51 -1.71 7.66
N ALA A 161 1.70 -1.62 8.25
CA ALA A 161 1.99 -0.58 9.25
C ALA A 161 1.92 0.85 8.68
N PHE A 162 2.24 1.06 7.41
CA PHE A 162 2.09 2.38 6.78
C PHE A 162 0.64 2.66 6.41
N TYR A 163 -0.04 1.68 5.80
CA TYR A 163 -1.38 1.81 5.28
C TYR A 163 -2.41 2.06 6.39
N GLU A 164 -2.32 1.32 7.50
CA GLU A 164 -3.27 1.45 8.62
C GLU A 164 -3.19 2.78 9.36
N ILE A 165 -2.06 3.51 9.27
CA ILE A 165 -1.99 4.89 9.78
C ILE A 165 -2.96 5.79 9.01
N PHE A 166 -3.06 5.57 7.70
CA PHE A 166 -3.96 6.30 6.82
C PHE A 166 -5.39 5.75 6.90
N ASP A 167 -5.57 4.43 6.89
CA ASP A 167 -6.89 3.81 6.78
C ASP A 167 -7.76 4.06 8.03
N GLN A 168 -7.13 4.05 9.22
CA GLN A 168 -7.80 4.30 10.50
C GLN A 168 -8.18 5.78 10.72
N LEU A 169 -7.65 6.70 9.90
CA LEU A 169 -7.93 8.13 10.01
C LEU A 169 -8.95 8.61 8.97
N GLY A 170 -8.98 7.97 7.79
CA GLY A 170 -9.78 8.42 6.66
C GLY A 170 -11.27 8.63 6.93
N PRO A 171 -11.96 7.70 7.60
CA PRO A 171 -13.37 7.89 7.94
C PRO A 171 -13.62 9.13 8.81
N GLN A 172 -12.78 9.36 9.82
CA GLN A 172 -12.90 10.53 10.71
C GLN A 172 -12.67 11.86 9.98
N LEU A 173 -11.83 11.88 8.94
CA LEU A 173 -11.54 13.07 8.14
C LEU A 173 -12.34 13.15 6.83
N ARG A 174 -13.34 12.27 6.66
CA ARG A 174 -14.18 12.18 5.45
C ARG A 174 -13.39 12.03 4.16
N TRP A 175 -12.32 11.25 4.17
CA TRP A 175 -11.59 10.91 2.95
C TRP A 175 -12.32 9.82 2.16
N TRP A 176 -12.98 8.92 2.88
CA TRP A 176 -13.93 7.94 2.37
C TRP A 176 -14.82 7.45 3.50
N GLU A 177 -15.87 6.74 3.13
CA GLU A 177 -16.81 6.13 4.05
C GLU A 177 -17.06 4.68 3.67
N TRP A 178 -17.04 3.80 4.68
CA TRP A 178 -17.33 2.37 4.52
C TRP A 178 -18.82 2.10 4.64
N SER A 179 -19.34 1.24 3.78
CA SER A 179 -20.68 0.67 3.98
C SER A 179 -20.66 -0.30 5.16
N THR A 180 -21.15 0.14 6.31
CA THR A 180 -21.10 -0.64 7.56
C THR A 180 -22.04 -1.84 7.57
N THR A 181 -23.03 -1.89 6.68
CA THR A 181 -23.98 -3.01 6.59
C THR A 181 -23.60 -4.04 5.53
N ASN A 182 -22.61 -3.73 4.68
CA ASN A 182 -22.16 -4.64 3.63
C ASN A 182 -21.51 -5.90 4.25
N PRO A 183 -21.98 -7.12 3.92
CA PRO A 183 -21.41 -8.35 4.46
C PRO A 183 -19.92 -8.54 4.19
N VAL A 184 -19.39 -7.98 3.10
CA VAL A 184 -17.96 -8.06 2.74
C VAL A 184 -17.09 -7.21 3.65
N ASN A 185 -17.64 -6.13 4.22
CA ASN A 185 -16.92 -5.26 5.15
C ASN A 185 -16.92 -5.80 6.59
N GLN A 186 -17.68 -6.84 6.89
CA GLN A 186 -17.82 -7.37 8.24
C GLN A 186 -16.76 -8.44 8.56
N PRO A 187 -16.23 -8.51 9.80
CA PRO A 187 -16.47 -7.59 10.90
C PRO A 187 -15.78 -6.24 10.71
N MET A 188 -16.36 -5.20 11.29
CA MET A 188 -15.69 -3.92 11.49
C MET A 188 -14.69 -4.01 12.65
N PHE A 189 -13.59 -3.27 12.53
CA PHE A 189 -12.61 -2.98 13.56
C PHE A 189 -12.63 -1.47 13.80
N ASP A 190 -13.44 -1.07 14.78
CA ASP A 190 -13.93 0.31 14.92
C ASP A 190 -14.53 0.81 13.60
N SER A 191 -14.06 1.91 13.02
CA SER A 191 -14.58 2.45 11.76
C SER A 191 -14.07 1.74 10.50
N VAL A 192 -13.14 0.80 10.60
CA VAL A 192 -12.46 0.19 9.44
C VAL A 192 -12.80 -1.30 9.32
N PRO A 193 -13.19 -1.82 8.15
CA PRO A 193 -13.39 -3.26 7.94
C PRO A 193 -12.14 -4.07 8.28
N LEU A 194 -12.26 -5.09 9.12
CA LEU A 194 -11.14 -6.01 9.36
C LEU A 194 -10.63 -6.69 8.08
N PRO A 195 -11.49 -7.03 7.08
CA PRO A 195 -11.01 -7.44 5.76
C PRO A 195 -10.10 -6.40 5.07
N SER A 196 -10.34 -5.09 5.26
CA SER A 196 -9.42 -4.02 4.80
C SER A 196 -8.05 -4.17 5.46
N VAL A 197 -8.05 -4.23 6.79
CA VAL A 197 -6.84 -4.34 7.62
C VAL A 197 -5.98 -5.53 7.25
N VAL A 198 -6.58 -6.64 6.82
CA VAL A 198 -5.82 -7.85 6.46
C VAL A 198 -5.53 -7.90 4.97
N VAL A 199 -6.56 -7.83 4.13
CA VAL A 199 -6.44 -8.07 2.69
C VAL A 199 -5.80 -6.87 1.99
N PHE A 200 -6.34 -5.67 2.22
CA PHE A 200 -5.89 -4.43 1.59
C PHE A 200 -4.62 -3.87 2.24
N ALA A 201 -4.41 -4.07 3.54
CA ALA A 201 -3.20 -3.57 4.17
C ALA A 201 -2.01 -4.55 4.10
N ALA A 202 -2.23 -5.88 4.14
CA ALA A 202 -1.13 -6.85 4.29
C ALA A 202 -1.01 -7.90 3.18
N LEU A 203 -2.12 -8.48 2.69
CA LEU A 203 -2.05 -9.65 1.80
C LEU A 203 -1.78 -9.31 0.33
N TRP A 204 -2.44 -8.31 -0.25
CA TRP A 204 -2.15 -7.94 -1.64
C TRP A 204 -0.73 -7.40 -1.87
N PRO A 205 -0.12 -6.57 -0.98
CA PRO A 205 1.25 -6.10 -1.16
C PRO A 205 2.24 -7.25 -1.01
N MET A 206 1.95 -8.22 -0.14
CA MET A 206 2.70 -9.47 -0.03
C MET A 206 2.63 -10.26 -1.34
N SER A 207 1.43 -10.42 -1.91
CA SER A 207 1.23 -11.09 -3.20
C SER A 207 1.99 -10.40 -4.33
N LEU A 208 1.86 -9.06 -4.45
CA LEU A 208 2.58 -8.26 -5.42
C LEU A 208 4.10 -8.40 -5.25
N ALA A 209 4.62 -8.26 -4.03
CA ALA A 209 6.05 -8.37 -3.76
C ALA A 209 6.60 -9.76 -4.11
N LEU A 210 5.84 -10.82 -3.81
CA LEU A 210 6.16 -12.19 -4.20
C LEU A 210 6.27 -12.30 -5.73
N CYS A 211 5.25 -11.84 -6.47
CA CYS A 211 5.25 -11.90 -7.92
C CYS A 211 6.38 -11.07 -8.54
N VAL A 212 6.56 -9.81 -8.12
CA VAL A 212 7.63 -8.93 -8.63
C VAL A 212 9.00 -9.55 -8.44
N GLN A 213 9.29 -10.06 -7.23
CA GLN A 213 10.59 -10.67 -6.95
C GLN A 213 10.77 -12.02 -7.63
N PHE A 214 9.71 -12.81 -7.77
CA PHE A 214 9.78 -14.10 -8.43
C PHE A 214 10.00 -13.96 -9.95
N PHE A 215 9.28 -13.04 -10.60
CA PHE A 215 9.34 -12.89 -12.06
C PHE A 215 10.46 -11.96 -12.53
N VAL A 216 10.88 -10.98 -11.72
CA VAL A 216 11.84 -9.95 -12.14
C VAL A 216 12.98 -9.80 -11.13
N GLY A 217 12.67 -9.44 -9.89
CA GLY A 217 13.67 -8.98 -8.90
C GLY A 217 14.82 -9.97 -8.65
N ARG A 218 14.53 -11.26 -8.48
CA ARG A 218 15.57 -12.28 -8.24
C ARG A 218 16.52 -12.49 -9.41
N TYR A 219 16.08 -12.19 -10.63
CA TYR A 219 16.92 -12.32 -11.83
C TYR A 219 17.70 -11.03 -12.08
N ALA A 220 17.07 -9.86 -11.86
CA ALA A 220 17.75 -8.57 -11.89
C ALA A 220 18.88 -8.52 -10.85
N ASP A 221 18.65 -9.03 -9.64
CA ASP A 221 19.68 -9.17 -8.59
C ASP A 221 20.85 -10.11 -9.00
N ARG A 222 20.66 -10.96 -10.01
CA ARG A 222 21.71 -11.82 -10.61
C ARG A 222 22.34 -11.21 -11.86
N GLY A 223 22.03 -9.95 -12.19
CA GLY A 223 22.56 -9.24 -13.36
C GLY A 223 21.91 -9.64 -14.68
N ARG A 224 20.70 -10.22 -14.66
CA ARG A 224 19.96 -10.50 -15.90
C ARG A 224 19.31 -9.23 -16.44
N ASP A 225 19.60 -8.92 -17.69
CA ASP A 225 18.89 -7.91 -18.46
C ASP A 225 17.57 -8.45 -19.03
N PHE A 226 16.62 -7.53 -19.26
CA PHE A 226 15.31 -7.84 -19.80
C PHE A 226 15.01 -6.96 -21.01
N ALA A 227 14.41 -7.57 -22.04
CA ALA A 227 13.87 -6.81 -23.17
C ALA A 227 12.58 -6.06 -22.76
N GLY A 228 12.28 -4.95 -23.43
CA GLY A 228 11.10 -4.13 -23.13
C GLY A 228 9.78 -4.91 -23.19
N LEU A 229 9.58 -5.71 -24.25
CA LEU A 229 8.39 -6.56 -24.38
C LEU A 229 8.32 -7.64 -23.28
N GLU A 230 9.46 -8.16 -22.86
CA GLU A 230 9.54 -9.12 -21.75
C GLU A 230 9.07 -8.50 -20.44
N LEU A 231 9.46 -7.25 -20.16
CA LEU A 231 9.00 -6.53 -18.98
C LEU A 231 7.50 -6.21 -19.04
N VAL A 232 6.97 -5.85 -20.21
CA VAL A 232 5.54 -5.55 -20.38
C VAL A 232 4.67 -6.74 -20.01
N TRP A 233 4.88 -7.91 -20.61
CA TRP A 233 4.03 -9.06 -20.31
C TRP A 233 4.22 -9.54 -18.86
N ARG A 234 5.45 -9.51 -18.33
CA ARG A 234 5.72 -9.86 -16.92
C ARG A 234 4.95 -8.94 -15.97
N THR A 235 4.91 -7.64 -16.27
CA THR A 235 4.17 -6.66 -15.47
C THR A 235 2.67 -6.96 -15.47
N ILE A 236 2.10 -7.28 -16.64
CA ILE A 236 0.68 -7.68 -16.74
C ILE A 236 0.40 -8.94 -15.93
N VAL A 237 1.22 -9.99 -16.09
CA VAL A 237 1.09 -11.24 -15.35
C VAL A 237 1.24 -11.01 -13.84
N ILE A 238 2.17 -10.16 -13.42
CA ILE A 238 2.36 -9.78 -12.03
C ILE A 238 1.10 -9.10 -11.48
N GLY A 239 0.52 -8.13 -12.19
CA GLY A 239 -0.72 -7.46 -11.77
C GLY A 239 -1.88 -8.44 -11.61
N LEU A 240 -2.05 -9.35 -12.58
CA LEU A 240 -3.10 -10.38 -12.54
C LEU A 240 -2.91 -11.39 -11.40
N LEU A 241 -1.69 -11.92 -11.23
CA LEU A 241 -1.39 -12.88 -10.16
C LEU A 241 -1.43 -12.23 -8.77
N ALA A 242 -0.98 -10.98 -8.67
CA ALA A 242 -1.10 -10.21 -7.44
C ALA A 242 -2.58 -10.09 -7.03
N SER A 243 -3.44 -9.76 -8.00
CA SER A 243 -4.90 -9.66 -7.83
C SER A 243 -5.52 -11.00 -7.42
N ALA A 244 -5.09 -12.11 -8.03
CA ALA A 244 -5.53 -13.45 -7.61
C ALA A 244 -5.17 -13.75 -6.16
N GLY A 245 -4.01 -13.29 -5.68
CA GLY A 245 -3.61 -13.44 -4.28
C GLY A 245 -4.56 -12.76 -3.28
N THR A 246 -5.20 -11.65 -3.65
CA THR A 246 -6.23 -10.98 -2.82
C THR A 246 -7.43 -11.88 -2.56
N PHE A 247 -7.76 -12.78 -3.50
CA PHE A 247 -8.85 -13.72 -3.31
C PHE A 247 -8.39 -15.03 -2.67
N ILE A 248 -7.16 -15.48 -2.96
CA ILE A 248 -6.64 -16.78 -2.54
C ILE A 248 -6.13 -16.75 -1.09
N LEU A 249 -5.37 -15.72 -0.72
CA LEU A 249 -4.73 -15.64 0.58
C LEU A 249 -5.73 -15.59 1.76
N PRO A 250 -6.85 -14.86 1.69
CA PRO A 250 -7.84 -14.83 2.76
C PRO A 250 -8.87 -15.97 2.68
N ILE A 251 -8.69 -16.99 1.83
CA ILE A 251 -9.62 -18.14 1.74
C ILE A 251 -9.96 -18.75 3.10
N PRO A 252 -9.00 -18.97 4.03
CA PRO A 252 -9.32 -19.49 5.34
C PRO A 252 -10.38 -18.64 6.03
N ALA A 253 -10.16 -17.31 6.12
CA ALA A 253 -11.13 -16.40 6.71
C ALA A 253 -12.46 -16.30 5.94
N THR A 254 -12.40 -16.21 4.61
CA THR A 254 -13.61 -15.99 3.79
C THR A 254 -14.49 -17.22 3.75
N VAL A 255 -13.94 -18.43 3.62
CA VAL A 255 -14.70 -19.68 3.48
C VAL A 255 -15.07 -20.27 4.85
N LEU A 256 -14.13 -20.39 5.77
CA LEU A 256 -14.42 -21.00 7.09
C LEU A 256 -15.19 -20.04 8.00
N GLY A 257 -15.15 -18.74 7.70
CA GLY A 257 -15.89 -17.70 8.41
C GLY A 257 -17.23 -17.32 7.77
N MET A 258 -17.67 -17.97 6.68
CA MET A 258 -18.89 -17.57 5.94
C MET A 258 -20.14 -17.46 6.82
N GLU A 259 -20.31 -18.39 7.76
CA GLU A 259 -21.51 -18.50 8.60
C GLU A 259 -21.43 -17.70 9.92
N SER A 260 -20.27 -17.12 10.25
CA SER A 260 -20.08 -16.41 11.52
C SER A 260 -19.10 -15.25 11.37
N THR A 261 -19.62 -14.03 11.52
CA THR A 261 -18.82 -12.80 11.57
C THR A 261 -17.72 -12.87 12.63
N THR A 262 -17.98 -13.48 13.79
CA THR A 262 -16.97 -13.67 14.84
C THR A 262 -15.86 -14.62 14.40
N VAL A 263 -16.20 -15.78 13.82
CA VAL A 263 -15.20 -16.74 13.33
C VAL A 263 -14.36 -16.12 12.21
N ARG A 264 -15.02 -15.44 11.26
CA ARG A 264 -14.35 -14.69 10.19
C ARG A 264 -13.38 -13.66 10.75
N GLY A 265 -13.80 -12.92 11.77
CA GLY A 265 -12.95 -11.96 12.48
C GLY A 265 -11.70 -12.59 13.09
N ILE A 266 -11.87 -13.70 13.82
CA ILE A 266 -10.76 -14.44 14.42
C ILE A 266 -9.80 -14.94 13.36
N LEU A 267 -10.30 -15.45 12.23
CA LEU A 267 -9.47 -15.98 11.15
C LEU A 267 -8.66 -14.88 10.46
N TYR A 268 -9.28 -13.74 10.12
CA TYR A 268 -8.56 -12.58 9.58
C TYR A 268 -7.49 -12.09 10.56
N ALA A 269 -7.83 -11.93 11.84
CA ALA A 269 -6.86 -11.53 12.86
C ALA A 269 -5.72 -12.55 12.98
N THR A 270 -6.01 -13.85 12.87
CA THR A 270 -5.00 -14.92 12.91
C THR A 270 -4.05 -14.85 11.71
N GLU A 271 -4.57 -14.63 10.50
CA GLU A 271 -3.76 -14.45 9.29
C GLU A 271 -2.78 -13.29 9.45
N LEU A 272 -3.25 -12.16 9.97
CA LEU A 272 -2.40 -11.01 10.25
C LEU A 272 -1.36 -11.30 11.35
N VAL A 273 -1.75 -11.95 12.44
CA VAL A 273 -0.83 -12.36 13.51
C VAL A 273 0.28 -13.27 12.96
N VAL A 274 -0.04 -14.20 12.06
CA VAL A 274 0.97 -15.05 11.40
C VAL A 274 1.96 -14.20 10.61
N VAL A 275 1.48 -13.22 9.82
CA VAL A 275 2.36 -12.29 9.08
C VAL A 275 3.30 -11.55 10.04
N VAL A 276 2.76 -11.02 11.15
CA VAL A 276 3.52 -10.30 12.18
C VAL A 276 4.59 -11.19 12.83
N LEU A 277 4.20 -12.40 13.27
CA LEU A 277 5.09 -13.35 13.95
C LEU A 277 6.22 -13.85 13.05
N VAL A 278 6.02 -13.87 11.74
CA VAL A 278 7.05 -14.24 10.76
C VAL A 278 7.93 -13.02 10.41
N ALA A 279 7.34 -11.87 10.13
CA ALA A 279 8.06 -10.69 9.64
C ALA A 279 8.99 -10.08 10.71
N ILE A 280 8.52 -9.92 11.96
CA ILE A 280 9.29 -9.26 13.01
C ILE A 280 10.63 -9.96 13.27
N PRO A 281 10.70 -11.29 13.52
CA PRO A 281 11.98 -11.95 13.76
C PRO A 281 12.94 -11.83 12.57
N ILE A 282 12.42 -11.88 11.34
CA ILE A 282 13.23 -11.76 10.12
C ILE A 282 13.85 -10.37 10.02
N LEU A 283 13.04 -9.32 10.15
CA LEU A 283 13.48 -7.93 10.08
C LEU A 283 14.48 -7.60 11.19
N VAL A 284 14.19 -7.99 12.43
CA VAL A 284 15.07 -7.74 13.59
C VAL A 284 16.41 -8.46 13.44
N ARG A 285 16.39 -9.74 13.00
CA ARG A 285 17.63 -10.50 12.77
C ARG A 285 18.46 -9.87 11.66
N GLN A 286 17.85 -9.46 10.54
CA GLN A 286 18.61 -8.82 9.46
C GLN A 286 19.18 -7.47 9.85
N TRP A 287 18.38 -6.62 10.47
CA TRP A 287 18.85 -5.35 10.99
C TRP A 287 20.03 -5.53 11.95
N SER A 288 19.94 -6.48 12.89
CA SER A 288 21.03 -6.81 13.82
C SER A 288 22.29 -7.28 13.10
N ARG A 289 22.15 -8.16 12.10
CA ARG A 289 23.28 -8.66 11.30
C ARG A 289 24.00 -7.55 10.53
N LEU A 290 23.24 -6.66 9.91
CA LEU A 290 23.76 -5.50 9.18
C LEU A 290 24.48 -4.53 10.13
N ARG A 291 23.90 -4.21 11.29
CA ARG A 291 24.55 -3.34 12.28
C ARG A 291 25.84 -3.91 12.85
N ARG A 292 25.91 -5.24 13.02
CA ARG A 292 27.11 -5.92 13.51
C ARG A 292 28.19 -6.14 12.44
N GLY A 293 27.95 -5.75 11.17
CA GLY A 293 28.88 -6.02 10.08
C GLY A 293 29.04 -7.51 9.73
N THR A 294 28.12 -8.35 10.19
CA THR A 294 28.14 -9.82 9.97
C THR A 294 27.38 -10.26 8.71
N SER A 295 26.98 -9.28 7.89
CA SER A 295 26.20 -9.52 6.69
C SER A 295 27.13 -9.76 5.50
N ASP A 296 26.83 -10.81 4.75
CA ASP A 296 27.54 -11.30 3.58
C ASP A 296 26.98 -10.77 2.26
N ILE A 297 25.89 -9.99 2.32
CA ILE A 297 25.20 -9.45 1.14
C ILE A 297 25.63 -8.01 0.85
N PRO A 298 25.72 -7.60 -0.42
CA PRO A 298 26.02 -6.21 -0.78
C PRO A 298 24.98 -5.25 -0.21
N THR A 299 25.46 -4.16 0.40
CA THR A 299 24.63 -3.09 0.94
C THR A 299 23.89 -2.36 -0.17
N TYR A 300 22.62 -2.04 0.07
CA TYR A 300 21.77 -1.29 -0.83
C TYR A 300 21.08 -0.15 -0.05
N SER A 301 20.96 1.03 -0.68
CA SER A 301 20.30 2.19 -0.08
C SER A 301 19.43 2.93 -1.08
N ASN A 302 18.36 3.53 -0.58
CA ASN A 302 17.40 4.32 -1.33
C ASN A 302 17.04 5.58 -0.54
N ASP A 303 17.65 6.71 -0.88
CA ASP A 303 17.45 7.95 -0.13
C ASP A 303 16.07 8.57 -0.40
N PHE A 304 15.50 8.39 -1.60
CA PHE A 304 14.12 8.78 -1.87
C PHE A 304 13.17 8.10 -0.88
N VAL A 305 13.21 6.77 -0.76
CA VAL A 305 12.30 6.02 0.12
C VAL A 305 12.51 6.38 1.58
N ARG A 306 13.76 6.56 2.02
CA ARG A 306 14.06 7.02 3.38
C ARG A 306 13.43 8.36 3.69
N VAL A 307 13.69 9.37 2.86
CA VAL A 307 13.20 10.74 3.08
C VAL A 307 11.69 10.78 2.95
N TYR A 308 11.13 10.16 1.91
CA TYR A 308 9.69 10.21 1.66
C TYR A 308 8.88 9.44 2.71
N SER A 309 9.43 8.35 3.26
CA SER A 309 8.80 7.66 4.39
C SER A 309 8.71 8.56 5.63
N VAL A 310 9.76 9.34 5.92
CA VAL A 310 9.74 10.33 7.02
C VAL A 310 8.72 11.44 6.73
N VAL A 311 8.67 11.95 5.50
CA VAL A 311 7.68 12.96 5.09
C VAL A 311 6.26 12.43 5.25
N TYR A 312 5.97 11.24 4.74
CA TYR A 312 4.65 10.61 4.85
C TYR A 312 4.24 10.44 6.33
N LEU A 313 5.11 9.87 7.16
CA LEU A 313 4.83 9.69 8.59
C LEU A 313 4.67 11.04 9.32
N GLY A 314 5.43 12.06 8.93
CA GLY A 314 5.30 13.42 9.46
C GLY A 314 3.95 14.04 9.12
N VAL A 315 3.53 13.98 7.85
CA VAL A 315 2.22 14.49 7.40
C VAL A 315 1.09 13.75 8.09
N MET A 316 1.12 12.41 8.10
CA MET A 316 0.09 11.61 8.78
C MET A 316 0.06 11.87 10.27
N GLY A 317 1.22 12.06 10.91
CA GLY A 317 1.30 12.42 12.32
C GLY A 317 0.64 13.77 12.62
N VAL A 318 0.86 14.78 11.78
CA VAL A 318 0.18 16.09 11.91
C VAL A 318 -1.33 15.93 11.74
N LEU A 319 -1.79 15.19 10.73
CA LEU A 319 -3.22 14.96 10.48
C LEU A 319 -3.89 14.25 11.67
N TRP A 320 -3.26 13.20 12.20
CA TRP A 320 -3.72 12.54 13.42
C TRP A 320 -3.79 13.49 14.61
N VAL A 321 -2.74 14.27 14.87
CA VAL A 321 -2.71 15.23 15.99
C VAL A 321 -3.85 16.25 15.86
N THR A 322 -4.15 16.72 14.65
CA THR A 322 -5.27 17.65 14.43
C THR A 322 -6.64 17.01 14.61
N ALA A 323 -6.75 15.69 14.44
CA ALA A 323 -7.99 14.93 14.63
C ALA A 323 -8.20 14.47 16.09
N LEU A 324 -7.16 14.48 16.94
CA LEU A 324 -7.26 14.03 18.33
C LEU A 324 -8.35 14.75 19.16
N PRO A 325 -8.58 16.07 19.04
CA PRO A 325 -9.64 16.72 19.81
C PRO A 325 -11.03 16.15 19.53
N SER A 326 -11.37 15.90 18.25
CA SER A 326 -12.65 15.29 17.89
C SER A 326 -12.69 13.80 18.24
N TYR A 327 -11.54 13.11 18.18
CA TYR A 327 -11.40 11.72 18.63
C TYR A 327 -11.75 11.57 20.11
N PHE A 328 -11.15 12.37 20.99
CA PHE A 328 -11.42 12.31 22.43
C PHE A 328 -12.79 12.87 22.82
N GLY A 329 -13.39 13.69 21.96
CA GLY A 329 -14.77 14.15 22.11
C GLY A 329 -15.83 13.20 21.56
N ALA A 330 -15.44 12.10 20.91
CA ALA A 330 -16.37 11.15 20.32
C ALA A 330 -17.17 10.40 21.39
N VAL A 331 -18.43 10.13 21.07
CA VAL A 331 -19.33 9.31 21.90
C VAL A 331 -19.74 8.11 21.07
N ASP A 332 -19.65 6.91 21.66
CA ASP A 332 -19.96 5.63 21.00
C ASP A 332 -19.27 5.44 19.64
N GLY A 333 -18.01 5.90 19.52
CA GLY A 333 -17.21 5.75 18.31
C GLY A 333 -17.54 6.75 17.20
N VAL A 334 -18.29 7.82 17.49
CA VAL A 334 -18.67 8.83 16.50
C VAL A 334 -18.38 10.24 17.04
N THR A 335 -17.77 11.10 16.23
CA THR A 335 -17.50 12.50 16.58
C THR A 335 -18.77 13.33 16.62
N SER A 336 -18.71 14.57 17.13
CA SER A 336 -19.85 15.50 17.12
C SER A 336 -20.38 15.84 15.72
N ASN A 337 -19.58 15.63 14.68
CA ASN A 337 -19.94 15.90 13.29
C ASN A 337 -20.54 14.67 12.58
N GLY A 338 -20.69 13.54 13.29
CA GLY A 338 -21.19 12.29 12.72
C GLY A 338 -20.11 11.39 12.11
N ASP A 339 -18.84 11.77 12.23
CA ASP A 339 -17.75 11.02 11.59
C ASP A 339 -17.30 9.85 12.49
N PRO A 340 -17.23 8.61 12.00
CA PRO A 340 -16.81 7.47 12.78
C PRO A 340 -15.29 7.50 13.03
N ILE A 341 -14.85 7.09 14.22
CA ILE A 341 -13.43 7.08 14.60
C ILE A 341 -12.80 5.69 14.48
N GLY A 342 -11.54 5.65 14.06
CA GLY A 342 -10.75 4.42 13.99
C GLY A 342 -10.12 4.01 15.32
N ASN A 343 -9.22 3.03 15.27
CA ASN A 343 -8.56 2.49 16.46
C ASN A 343 -7.24 3.20 16.77
N LEU A 344 -7.22 4.14 17.72
CA LEU A 344 -6.03 4.92 18.06
C LEU A 344 -4.86 4.04 18.55
N TRP A 345 -5.12 3.03 19.38
CA TRP A 345 -4.04 2.17 19.92
C TRP A 345 -3.38 1.35 18.83
N TYR A 346 -4.18 0.85 17.90
CA TYR A 346 -3.70 0.15 16.72
C TYR A 346 -2.87 1.05 15.82
N THR A 347 -3.34 2.27 15.56
CA THR A 347 -2.59 3.25 14.78
C THR A 347 -1.27 3.63 15.46
N LEU A 348 -1.24 3.80 16.78
CA LEU A 348 0.00 4.05 17.53
C LEU A 348 1.01 2.89 17.38
N ALA A 349 0.53 1.64 17.40
CA ALA A 349 1.38 0.48 17.13
C ALA A 349 1.91 0.48 15.69
N CYS A 350 1.06 0.85 14.71
CA CYS A 350 1.44 0.98 13.31
C CYS A 350 2.49 2.08 13.10
N PHE A 351 2.32 3.26 13.70
CA PHE A 351 3.33 4.32 13.74
C PHE A 351 4.65 3.83 14.33
N ALA A 352 4.61 3.15 15.47
CA ALA A 352 5.82 2.63 16.09
C ALA A 352 6.57 1.65 15.16
N ILE A 353 5.86 0.71 14.54
CA ILE A 353 6.42 -0.25 13.59
C ILE A 353 7.00 0.46 12.36
N ALA A 354 6.26 1.39 11.76
CA ALA A 354 6.69 2.13 10.59
C ALA A 354 7.95 2.96 10.89
N ILE A 355 7.97 3.70 12.00
CA ILE A 355 9.12 4.48 12.45
C ILE A 355 10.33 3.57 12.71
N LEU A 356 10.14 2.41 13.34
CA LEU A 356 11.22 1.44 13.58
C LEU A 356 11.78 0.90 12.26
N CYS A 357 10.92 0.57 11.29
CA CYS A 357 11.33 0.09 9.97
C CYS A 357 12.13 1.16 9.22
N VAL A 358 11.68 2.41 9.23
CA VAL A 358 12.40 3.54 8.62
C VAL A 358 13.74 3.76 9.32
N THR A 359 13.75 3.84 10.65
CA THR A 359 14.96 4.04 11.48
C THR A 359 15.98 2.92 11.27
N ALA A 360 15.52 1.68 11.10
CA ALA A 360 16.40 0.55 10.80
C ALA A 360 17.22 0.81 9.53
N THR A 361 16.63 1.43 8.50
CA THR A 361 17.36 1.75 7.26
C THR A 361 18.38 2.90 7.41
N PHE A 362 18.20 3.79 8.39
CA PHE A 362 19.17 4.86 8.70
C PHE A 362 20.32 4.39 9.59
N THR A 363 20.15 3.29 10.31
CA THR A 363 21.11 2.79 11.32
C THR A 363 21.99 1.65 10.82
N VAL A 364 21.84 1.21 9.57
CA VAL A 364 22.66 0.18 8.92
C VAL A 364 23.70 0.80 7.98
N PRO A 365 24.82 0.10 7.70
CA PRO A 365 25.85 0.59 6.78
C PRO A 365 25.28 0.98 5.41
N ARG A 366 25.75 2.10 4.86
CA ARG A 366 25.34 2.59 3.54
C ARG A 366 26.21 1.98 2.45
N GLY A 367 25.57 1.48 1.40
CA GLY A 367 26.25 1.17 0.15
C GLY A 367 26.52 2.44 -0.66
N PRO A 368 27.33 2.35 -1.73
CA PRO A 368 27.43 3.42 -2.72
C PRO A 368 26.04 3.77 -3.24
N ALA A 369 25.71 5.07 -3.30
CA ALA A 369 24.41 5.57 -3.72
C ALA A 369 23.97 5.06 -5.11
N ASP A 370 24.93 4.68 -5.96
CA ASP A 370 24.72 4.21 -7.32
C ASP A 370 24.60 2.69 -7.46
N GLY A 371 24.46 1.92 -6.38
CA GLY A 371 24.15 0.48 -6.46
C GLY A 371 25.21 -0.41 -7.14
N ARG A 372 26.34 0.16 -7.58
CA ARG A 372 27.53 -0.60 -7.99
C ARG A 372 28.17 -1.19 -6.75
N GLY A 373 27.72 -2.37 -6.35
CA GLY A 373 28.60 -3.26 -5.60
C GLY A 373 29.86 -3.52 -6.44
N PRO A 374 31.04 -3.71 -5.82
CA PRO A 374 32.23 -4.06 -6.58
C PRO A 374 31.93 -5.33 -7.37
N VAL A 375 32.12 -5.26 -8.70
CA VAL A 375 32.14 -6.45 -9.54
C VAL A 375 33.37 -7.23 -9.08
N SER A 376 33.16 -8.23 -8.24
CA SER A 376 34.18 -9.23 -7.94
C SER A 376 34.49 -9.97 -9.24
N GLY A 377 35.51 -9.52 -9.97
CA GLY A 377 35.81 -10.09 -11.29
C GLY A 377 37.04 -9.56 -12.03
N GLU A 378 37.62 -8.42 -11.69
CA GLU A 378 38.91 -8.00 -12.28
C GLU A 378 40.06 -8.30 -11.31
N GLY A 379 40.52 -9.55 -11.37
CA GLY A 379 41.88 -9.86 -10.94
C GLY A 379 42.83 -9.01 -11.77
N ALA A 380 43.46 -8.03 -11.14
CA ALA A 380 44.57 -7.29 -11.70
C ALA A 380 45.65 -8.29 -12.14
N VAL A 381 45.75 -8.53 -13.45
CA VAL A 381 46.91 -9.18 -14.05
C VAL A 381 48.04 -8.15 -14.02
N PRO A 382 49.14 -8.37 -13.28
CA PRO A 382 50.30 -7.51 -13.42
C PRO A 382 50.93 -7.82 -14.77
N ASN A 383 50.97 -6.81 -15.65
CA ASN A 383 51.78 -6.85 -16.86
C ASN A 383 53.25 -7.08 -16.43
N ALA A 384 53.71 -8.32 -16.59
CA ALA A 384 55.12 -8.64 -16.55
C ALA A 384 55.72 -8.30 -17.91
N VAL A 385 56.57 -7.27 -17.90
CA VAL A 385 57.52 -6.95 -18.97
C VAL A 385 58.37 -8.19 -19.29
N ARG A 386 58.41 -8.57 -20.57
CA ARG A 386 59.62 -9.07 -21.24
C ARG A 386 59.50 -8.90 -22.75
#